data_AF-A0A2R4N196-F1
#
_entry.id   AF-A0A2R4N196-F1
#
_cell.length_a   1.000
_cell.length_b   1.000
_cell.length_c   1.000
_cell.angle_alpha   90.00
_cell.angle_beta   90.00
_cell.angle_gamma   90.00
#
_symmetry.space_group_name_H-M   'P 1'
#
loop_
_entity.id
_entity.type
_entity.pdbx_description
1 polymer ?
#
loop_
_entity_poly.entity_id
_entity_poly.type
_entity_poly.pdbx_seq_one_letter_code
_entity_poly.pdbx_strand_id
1 'polypeptide(L)'
;MVKIIKYSTITAITILLLLFHTIQAWAAIDPEATIRFTGMVGGNNQETVYWTSVTGATSYTLSRTADGITWTTLYTGPATQYADTGVENYRNYYYKVTATDGTTTIESPIGKAFPPNTSPHDYYDQNLGACASCHVTHAAEGPKLLTQKTGTRTCLVCHDGTQSKYNVLNGTVTLPGSVLAPTSSGPFGTLPPASNTTAEVYAAVYYDYNGSAAITAVPTSVHNVGTPHGEAPGEMIYDSFFMARQLDCTSCHNPHDNGNYRLLKSLVGSSSGEQTNAIIGYAVTDTGTNQEIPKYVSGTVYFCGTCHSDFNQKAGSGHRLAKFTEQTGYDLNANSIDFVMHAVNIPNSYNGLTPRGNYPYENGNLVVCLTCHRAHGTTVVEQNITRSGRLSTALKRAPGMVICEDCHQKTDNP
;
A
#
# COMPACT_ATOMS: atom_id res chain seq x y z
N MET A 1 -99.42 -36.34 21.41
CA MET A 1 -98.16 -35.85 20.81
C MET A 1 -97.20 -35.52 21.94
N VAL A 2 -96.00 -36.08 21.87
CA VAL A 2 -94.99 -36.17 22.94
C VAL A 2 -94.10 -34.90 22.97
N LYS A 3 -93.76 -34.42 24.17
CA LYS A 3 -92.73 -33.39 24.47
C LYS A 3 -91.32 -33.94 24.25
N ILE A 4 -90.37 -33.12 23.78
CA ILE A 4 -88.88 -33.13 24.02
C ILE A 4 -88.33 -31.78 23.45
N ILE A 5 -87.96 -30.79 24.26
CA ILE A 5 -86.61 -30.41 24.76
C ILE A 5 -85.57 -30.07 23.67
N LYS A 6 -85.09 -28.81 23.66
CA LYS A 6 -83.68 -28.48 23.40
C LYS A 6 -83.20 -27.38 24.36
N TYR A 7 -82.06 -27.66 24.99
CA TYR A 7 -81.32 -26.84 25.96
C TYR A 7 -80.38 -25.84 25.28
N SER A 8 -80.27 -24.65 25.90
CA SER A 8 -79.09 -23.86 26.26
C SER A 8 -77.85 -23.76 25.34
N THR A 9 -77.34 -22.53 25.14
CA THR A 9 -75.99 -22.10 25.64
C THR A 9 -75.66 -20.63 25.30
N ILE A 10 -74.81 -20.07 26.16
CA ILE A 10 -74.36 -18.68 26.39
C ILE A 10 -73.19 -18.30 25.45
N THR A 11 -73.04 -17.02 25.07
CA THR A 11 -71.71 -16.34 25.12
C THR A 11 -71.82 -14.81 24.97
N ALA A 12 -71.38 -14.11 26.02
CA ALA A 12 -71.13 -12.68 26.03
C ALA A 12 -69.78 -12.39 25.36
N ILE A 13 -69.73 -11.41 24.44
CA ILE A 13 -68.50 -10.93 23.83
C ILE A 13 -67.98 -9.75 24.65
N THR A 14 -66.89 -9.96 25.37
CA THR A 14 -66.06 -8.90 25.96
C THR A 14 -65.06 -8.45 24.90
N ILE A 15 -65.09 -7.17 24.52
CA ILE A 15 -64.09 -6.58 23.62
C ILE A 15 -62.90 -6.16 24.48
N LEU A 16 -61.80 -6.92 24.40
CA LEU A 16 -60.50 -6.56 24.96
C LEU A 16 -59.73 -5.75 23.90
N LEU A 17 -59.67 -4.43 24.05
CA LEU A 17 -58.77 -3.57 23.26
C LEU A 17 -57.33 -3.81 23.72
N LEU A 18 -56.59 -4.64 22.99
CA LEU A 18 -55.13 -4.76 23.09
C LEU A 18 -54.48 -3.54 22.42
N LEU A 19 -54.06 -2.57 23.23
CA LEU A 19 -53.09 -1.55 22.84
C LEU A 19 -51.73 -2.23 22.64
N PHE A 20 -51.45 -2.69 21.42
CA PHE A 20 -50.09 -3.02 21.01
C PHE A 20 -49.27 -1.72 20.98
N HIS A 21 -48.62 -1.41 22.10
CA HIS A 21 -47.44 -0.55 22.05
C HIS A 21 -46.36 -1.37 21.35
N THR A 22 -46.21 -1.17 20.04
CA THR A 22 -45.00 -1.60 19.35
C THR A 22 -43.84 -0.86 20.00
N ILE A 23 -43.13 -1.53 20.90
CA ILE A 23 -41.78 -1.12 21.24
C ILE A 23 -41.03 -1.20 19.91
N GLN A 24 -40.80 -0.06 19.29
CA GLN A 24 -39.97 0.05 18.11
C GLN A 24 -38.55 -0.24 18.59
N ALA A 25 -38.22 -1.53 18.71
CA ALA A 25 -36.86 -1.96 18.95
C ALA A 25 -36.05 -1.42 17.78
N TRP A 26 -35.20 -0.43 18.03
CA TRP A 26 -34.24 -0.01 17.03
C TRP A 26 -33.44 -1.26 16.66
N ALA A 27 -33.38 -1.54 15.35
CA ALA A 27 -32.53 -2.62 14.87
C ALA A 27 -31.13 -2.37 15.44
N ALA A 28 -30.53 -3.35 16.11
CA ALA A 28 -29.14 -3.25 16.54
C ALA A 28 -28.22 -3.38 15.32
N ILE A 29 -26.99 -2.89 15.44
CA ILE A 29 -25.97 -3.16 14.43
C ILE A 29 -25.69 -4.67 14.43
N ASP A 30 -25.71 -5.28 13.24
CA ASP A 30 -25.14 -6.61 13.01
C ASP A 30 -23.60 -6.51 13.13
N PRO A 31 -22.95 -7.25 14.06
CA PRO A 31 -21.50 -7.22 14.20
C PRO A 31 -20.73 -7.60 12.92
N GLU A 32 -21.35 -8.32 11.99
CA GLU A 32 -20.76 -8.70 10.70
C GLU A 32 -21.07 -7.70 9.58
N ALA A 33 -21.84 -6.64 9.86
CA ALA A 33 -22.04 -5.58 8.90
C ALA A 33 -20.71 -4.87 8.58
N THR A 34 -20.60 -4.35 7.37
CA THR A 34 -19.41 -3.64 6.91
C THR A 34 -19.75 -2.22 6.51
N ILE A 35 -18.84 -1.29 6.81
CA ILE A 35 -18.88 0.07 6.28
C ILE A 35 -17.94 0.13 5.09
N ARG A 36 -18.41 0.71 3.98
CA ARG A 36 -17.58 0.97 2.80
C ARG A 36 -17.55 2.45 2.52
N PHE A 37 -16.38 2.95 2.12
CA PHE A 37 -16.32 4.25 1.47
C PHE A 37 -16.91 4.13 0.07
N THR A 38 -17.79 5.06 -0.28
CA THR A 38 -18.50 5.08 -1.57
C THR A 38 -17.99 6.18 -2.49
N GLY A 39 -17.12 7.06 -1.99
CA GLY A 39 -16.45 8.09 -2.77
C GLY A 39 -15.50 8.91 -1.90
N MET A 40 -14.39 9.29 -2.52
CA MET A 40 -13.42 10.27 -2.01
C MET A 40 -13.26 11.31 -3.12
N VAL A 41 -13.99 12.42 -2.98
CA VAL A 41 -14.01 13.48 -3.98
C VAL A 41 -13.07 14.60 -3.54
N GLY A 42 -11.86 14.57 -4.08
CA GLY A 42 -10.86 15.61 -3.88
C GLY A 42 -11.22 16.91 -4.60
N GLY A 43 -10.98 18.02 -3.91
CA GLY A 43 -11.04 19.38 -4.42
C GLY A 43 -9.87 20.20 -3.91
N ASN A 44 -9.75 21.46 -4.35
CA ASN A 44 -8.67 22.33 -3.89
C ASN A 44 -8.77 22.56 -2.38
N ASN A 45 -7.80 22.03 -1.62
CA ASN A 45 -7.78 22.05 -0.15
C ASN A 45 -9.06 21.50 0.48
N GLN A 46 -9.69 20.53 -0.18
CA GLN A 46 -10.93 19.92 0.30
C GLN A 46 -10.98 18.44 -0.09
N GLU A 47 -11.62 17.65 0.74
CA GLU A 47 -11.96 16.26 0.45
C GLU A 47 -13.38 15.99 0.92
N THR A 48 -14.26 15.50 0.04
CA THR A 48 -15.58 15.03 0.48
C THR A 48 -15.59 13.52 0.55
N VAL A 49 -15.81 13.01 1.77
CA VAL A 49 -15.80 11.59 2.10
C VAL A 49 -17.23 11.08 2.18
N TYR A 50 -17.52 9.97 1.50
CA TYR A 50 -18.84 9.32 1.49
C TYR A 50 -18.73 7.87 1.98
N TRP A 51 -19.71 7.40 2.74
CA TRP A 51 -19.75 6.01 3.21
C TRP A 51 -21.16 5.41 3.19
N THR A 52 -21.24 4.08 3.25
CA THR A 52 -22.51 3.34 3.30
C THR A 52 -23.22 3.51 4.65
N SER A 53 -24.55 3.61 4.64
CA SER A 53 -25.35 3.48 5.86
C SER A 53 -25.34 2.04 6.38
N VAL A 54 -25.22 1.87 7.69
CA VAL A 54 -25.34 0.59 8.40
C VAL A 54 -26.71 0.51 9.06
N THR A 55 -27.46 -0.56 8.79
CA THR A 55 -28.74 -0.81 9.46
C THR A 55 -28.56 -0.85 10.96
N GLY A 56 -29.35 -0.07 11.69
CA GLY A 56 -29.32 -0.02 13.15
C GLY A 56 -28.33 0.98 13.75
N ALA A 57 -27.40 1.53 12.95
CA ALA A 57 -26.52 2.59 13.44
C ALA A 57 -27.31 3.87 13.73
N THR A 58 -27.09 4.44 14.91
CA THR A 58 -27.69 5.71 15.35
C THR A 58 -26.75 6.89 15.10
N SER A 59 -25.45 6.64 14.99
CA SER A 59 -24.43 7.67 14.72
C SER A 59 -23.19 7.08 14.04
N TYR A 60 -22.45 7.93 13.36
CA TYR A 60 -21.14 7.66 12.78
C TYR A 60 -20.10 8.61 13.38
N THR A 61 -18.88 8.13 13.54
CA THR A 61 -17.70 8.94 13.85
C THR A 61 -16.72 8.84 12.69
N LEU A 62 -16.47 9.96 12.00
CA LEU A 62 -15.42 10.04 10.97
C LEU A 62 -14.13 10.53 11.61
N SER A 63 -13.06 9.76 11.45
CA SER A 63 -11.71 10.13 11.90
C SER A 63 -10.75 10.21 10.72
N ARG A 64 -9.77 11.11 10.82
CA ARG A 64 -8.70 11.30 9.83
C ARG A 64 -7.33 11.24 10.46
N THR A 65 -6.36 10.72 9.73
CA THR A 65 -4.92 10.85 10.03
C THR A 65 -4.13 11.24 8.78
N ALA A 66 -2.96 11.84 8.98
CA ALA A 66 -1.96 12.09 7.95
C ALA A 66 -0.69 11.25 8.14
N ASP A 67 -0.63 10.42 9.19
CA ASP A 67 0.57 9.66 9.55
C ASP A 67 0.32 8.21 9.99
N GLY A 68 -0.96 7.80 10.10
CA GLY A 68 -1.34 6.46 10.53
C GLY A 68 -1.33 6.24 12.04
N ILE A 69 -0.89 7.23 12.81
CA ILE A 69 -0.71 7.13 14.26
C ILE A 69 -1.73 8.03 14.96
N THR A 70 -1.75 9.32 14.62
CA THR A 70 -2.60 10.29 15.29
C THR A 70 -3.89 10.47 14.51
N TRP A 71 -4.99 9.99 15.08
CA TRP A 71 -6.33 10.09 14.51
C TRP A 71 -7.10 11.24 15.15
N THR A 72 -7.63 12.13 14.31
CA THR A 72 -8.48 13.25 14.71
C THR A 72 -9.91 13.01 14.30
N THR A 73 -10.85 13.14 15.22
CA THR A 73 -12.29 13.10 14.90
C THR A 73 -12.70 14.38 14.16
N LEU A 74 -13.29 14.21 12.98
CA LEU A 74 -13.80 15.32 12.17
C LEU A 74 -15.30 15.51 12.31
N TYR A 75 -16.03 14.42 12.51
CA TYR A 75 -17.48 14.41 12.53
C TYR A 75 -18.02 13.36 13.49
N THR A 76 -19.12 13.70 14.16
CA THR A 76 -19.98 12.77 14.89
C THR A 76 -21.44 13.10 14.59
N GLY A 77 -22.21 12.13 14.10
CA GLY A 77 -23.63 12.28 13.82
C GLY A 77 -24.16 11.28 12.79
N PRO A 78 -25.43 11.40 12.34
CA PRO A 78 -26.08 10.38 11.52
C PRO A 78 -25.80 10.49 10.02
N ALA A 79 -25.10 11.54 9.57
CA ALA A 79 -24.81 11.72 8.15
C ALA A 79 -23.87 10.63 7.63
N THR A 80 -23.97 10.35 6.33
CA THR A 80 -23.14 9.37 5.62
C THR A 80 -22.15 10.04 4.66
N GLN A 81 -21.91 11.33 4.86
CA GLN A 81 -20.96 12.12 4.10
C GLN A 81 -20.41 13.28 4.94
N TYR A 82 -19.21 13.73 4.63
CA TYR A 82 -18.59 14.89 5.27
C TYR A 82 -17.61 15.60 4.32
N ALA A 83 -17.65 16.92 4.28
CA ALA A 83 -16.72 17.75 3.53
C ALA A 83 -15.59 18.23 4.45
N ASP A 84 -14.44 17.58 4.37
CA ASP A 84 -13.22 17.96 5.07
C ASP A 84 -12.52 19.11 4.35
N THR A 85 -12.44 20.27 4.99
CA THR A 85 -11.76 21.48 4.50
C THR A 85 -10.42 21.73 5.19
N GLY A 86 -10.03 20.85 6.11
CA GLY A 86 -8.76 20.92 6.84
C GLY A 86 -7.63 20.16 6.15
N VAL A 87 -7.73 19.94 4.84
CA VAL A 87 -6.76 19.18 4.04
C VAL A 87 -5.94 20.07 3.11
N GLU A 88 -4.74 19.63 2.78
CA GLU A 88 -3.83 20.31 1.85
C GLU A 88 -3.71 19.53 0.54
N ASN A 89 -3.63 20.27 -0.56
CA ASN A 89 -3.24 19.68 -1.83
C ASN A 89 -1.89 18.98 -1.73
N TYR A 90 -1.75 17.87 -2.45
CA TYR A 90 -0.52 17.09 -2.55
C TYR A 90 -0.07 16.37 -1.25
N ARG A 91 -0.92 16.35 -0.21
CA ARG A 91 -0.72 15.54 1.00
C ARG A 91 -1.63 14.30 1.01
N ASN A 92 -1.11 13.17 1.48
CA ASN A 92 -1.92 11.96 1.67
C ASN A 92 -2.71 12.06 2.97
N TYR A 93 -3.99 11.68 2.92
CA TYR A 93 -4.85 11.56 4.08
C TYR A 93 -5.52 10.20 4.12
N TYR A 94 -5.80 9.75 5.33
CA TYR A 94 -6.42 8.46 5.60
C TYR A 94 -7.61 8.66 6.51
N TYR A 95 -8.70 7.95 6.21
CA TYR A 95 -9.96 8.07 6.92
C TYR A 95 -10.44 6.72 7.42
N LYS A 96 -11.19 6.75 8.52
CA LYS A 96 -11.97 5.62 8.99
C LYS A 96 -13.28 6.10 9.57
N VAL A 97 -14.32 5.29 9.40
CA VAL A 97 -15.65 5.56 9.93
C VAL A 97 -15.99 4.48 10.93
N THR A 98 -16.43 4.89 12.12
CA THR A 98 -16.99 3.98 13.13
C THR A 98 -18.49 4.22 13.21
N ALA A 99 -19.30 3.20 12.94
CA ALA A 99 -20.75 3.24 13.19
C ALA A 99 -21.03 2.75 14.61
N THR A 100 -22.05 3.31 15.26
CA THR A 100 -22.49 2.86 16.59
C THR A 100 -24.01 2.92 16.74
N ASP A 101 -24.56 2.00 17.53
CA ASP A 101 -25.94 2.05 18.03
C ASP A 101 -26.00 2.47 19.51
N GLY A 102 -24.86 2.85 20.10
CA GLY A 102 -24.69 3.14 21.53
C GLY A 102 -24.19 1.95 22.36
N THR A 103 -24.23 0.73 21.83
CA THR A 103 -23.72 -0.50 22.48
C THR A 103 -22.68 -1.19 21.61
N THR A 104 -23.01 -1.43 20.35
CA THR A 104 -22.15 -2.07 19.33
C THR A 104 -21.44 -1.00 18.52
N THR A 105 -20.21 -1.29 18.10
CA THR A 105 -19.44 -0.47 17.17
C THR A 105 -18.80 -1.33 16.11
N ILE A 106 -18.85 -0.87 14.86
CA ILE A 106 -18.08 -1.46 13.75
C ILE A 106 -17.28 -0.38 13.04
N GLU A 107 -16.11 -0.73 12.52
CA GLU A 107 -15.18 0.20 11.87
C GLU A 107 -14.99 -0.16 10.40
N SER A 108 -14.89 0.85 9.53
CA SER A 108 -14.58 0.67 8.12
C SER A 108 -13.12 0.21 7.91
N PRO A 109 -12.78 -0.38 6.75
CA PRO A 109 -11.41 -0.38 6.25
C PRO A 109 -10.86 1.05 6.14
N ILE A 110 -9.54 1.20 5.93
CA ILE A 110 -8.92 2.51 5.77
C ILE A 110 -9.24 3.11 4.39
N GLY A 111 -9.86 4.29 4.42
CA GLY A 111 -10.11 5.16 3.29
C GLY A 111 -8.87 5.96 2.94
N LYS A 112 -8.55 6.14 1.66
CA LYS A 112 -7.41 6.96 1.22
C LYS A 112 -7.88 8.13 0.40
N ALA A 113 -7.35 9.31 0.68
CA ALA A 113 -7.64 10.50 -0.07
C ALA A 113 -6.38 11.27 -0.44
N PHE A 114 -6.48 11.99 -1.56
CA PHE A 114 -5.38 12.75 -2.11
C PHE A 114 -5.85 14.02 -2.84
N PRO A 115 -6.12 15.12 -2.11
CA PRO A 115 -6.56 16.38 -2.71
C PRO A 115 -5.49 16.99 -3.64
N PRO A 116 -5.88 17.68 -4.73
CA PRO A 116 -7.24 17.95 -5.20
C PRO A 116 -7.79 16.90 -6.17
N ASN A 117 -7.25 15.68 -6.21
CA ASN A 117 -7.64 14.72 -7.23
C ASN A 117 -8.53 13.60 -6.68
N THR A 118 -9.24 12.95 -7.59
CA THR A 118 -9.88 11.66 -7.34
C THR A 118 -8.86 10.57 -7.68
N SER A 119 -8.57 9.69 -6.73
CA SER A 119 -7.67 8.55 -6.97
C SER A 119 -8.29 7.63 -8.04
N PRO A 120 -7.61 7.36 -9.18
CA PRO A 120 -8.11 6.36 -10.14
C PRO A 120 -8.06 4.95 -9.57
N HIS A 121 -7.40 4.76 -8.41
CA HIS A 121 -7.37 3.54 -7.60
C HIS A 121 -8.49 3.61 -6.56
N ASP A 122 -9.71 3.76 -7.06
CA ASP A 122 -10.95 4.05 -6.31
C ASP A 122 -11.63 2.76 -5.82
N TYR A 123 -12.76 2.93 -5.13
CA TYR A 123 -13.70 1.87 -4.77
C TYR A 123 -14.57 1.52 -5.99
N TYR A 124 -14.05 0.63 -6.85
CA TYR A 124 -14.65 0.25 -8.14
C TYR A 124 -16.04 -0.39 -8.03
N ASP A 125 -16.45 -0.85 -6.85
CA ASP A 125 -17.81 -1.36 -6.61
C ASP A 125 -18.87 -0.25 -6.59
N GLN A 126 -18.47 1.01 -6.47
CA GLN A 126 -19.38 2.17 -6.40
C GLN A 126 -19.10 3.22 -7.48
N ASN A 127 -17.85 3.32 -7.97
CA ASN A 127 -17.50 4.18 -9.10
C ASN A 127 -17.19 3.36 -10.35
N LEU A 128 -18.25 2.85 -11.00
CA LEU A 128 -18.13 2.04 -12.23
C LEU A 128 -17.48 2.81 -13.40
N GLY A 129 -17.53 4.15 -13.37
CA GLY A 129 -16.85 5.00 -14.35
C GLY A 129 -15.33 4.96 -14.22
N ALA A 130 -14.80 4.78 -13.01
CA ALA A 130 -13.36 4.68 -12.78
C ALA A 130 -12.70 3.51 -13.53
N CYS A 131 -13.47 2.43 -13.76
CA CYS A 131 -13.03 1.29 -14.56
C CYS A 131 -12.55 1.70 -15.95
N ALA A 132 -13.19 2.69 -16.57
CA ALA A 132 -12.87 3.18 -17.91
C ALA A 132 -11.52 3.90 -18.01
N SER A 133 -10.93 4.27 -16.87
CA SER A 133 -9.57 4.85 -16.80
C SER A 133 -8.51 3.82 -17.22
N CYS A 134 -8.78 2.54 -16.99
CA CYS A 134 -7.84 1.44 -17.23
C CYS A 134 -8.37 0.41 -18.24
N HIS A 135 -9.69 0.24 -18.35
CA HIS A 135 -10.34 -0.80 -19.14
C HIS A 135 -11.28 -0.27 -20.22
N VAL A 136 -11.40 -0.98 -21.35
CA VAL A 136 -12.39 -0.65 -22.40
C VAL A 136 -12.83 -1.91 -23.15
N THR A 137 -14.13 -2.14 -23.31
CA THR A 137 -14.70 -3.45 -23.70
C THR A 137 -14.71 -3.79 -25.19
N HIS A 138 -14.47 -2.84 -26.10
CA HIS A 138 -14.41 -3.11 -27.55
C HIS A 138 -13.29 -2.34 -28.28
N ALA A 139 -12.41 -1.68 -27.53
CA ALA A 139 -11.33 -0.87 -28.09
C ALA A 139 -10.02 -1.03 -27.31
N ALA A 140 -9.88 -2.11 -26.53
CA ALA A 140 -8.69 -2.36 -25.72
C ALA A 140 -7.49 -2.65 -26.61
N GLU A 141 -6.37 -2.01 -26.34
CA GLU A 141 -5.10 -2.30 -27.00
C GLU A 141 -4.38 -3.50 -26.37
N GLY A 142 -4.64 -3.77 -25.08
CA GLY A 142 -3.95 -4.78 -24.30
C GLY A 142 -4.83 -5.94 -23.83
N PRO A 143 -4.20 -7.00 -23.29
CA PRO A 143 -4.91 -8.13 -22.70
C PRO A 143 -5.76 -7.68 -21.50
N LYS A 144 -6.78 -8.47 -21.15
CA LYS A 144 -7.70 -8.17 -20.03
C LYS A 144 -8.38 -6.79 -20.16
N LEU A 145 -8.68 -6.41 -21.40
CA LEU A 145 -9.37 -5.16 -21.73
C LEU A 145 -8.60 -3.88 -21.39
N LEU A 146 -7.28 -3.94 -21.20
CA LEU A 146 -6.50 -2.75 -20.87
C LEU A 146 -6.53 -1.72 -22.01
N THR A 147 -6.69 -0.45 -21.66
CA THR A 147 -6.64 0.68 -22.62
C THR A 147 -5.28 0.80 -23.30
N GLN A 148 -4.22 0.27 -22.68
CA GLN A 148 -2.86 0.24 -23.21
C GLN A 148 -2.40 -1.18 -23.48
N LYS A 149 -1.45 -1.33 -24.43
CA LYS A 149 -0.87 -2.63 -24.82
C LYS A 149 -0.33 -3.49 -23.66
N THR A 150 0.16 -2.87 -22.59
CA THR A 150 0.73 -3.58 -21.43
C THR A 150 0.25 -2.97 -20.10
N GLY A 151 0.31 -3.77 -19.02
CA GLY A 151 0.03 -3.29 -17.67
C GLY A 151 0.93 -2.12 -17.26
N THR A 152 2.24 -2.24 -17.50
CA THR A 152 3.22 -1.16 -17.27
C THR A 152 2.82 0.13 -17.99
N ARG A 153 2.47 0.05 -19.28
CA ARG A 153 2.06 1.23 -20.06
C ARG A 153 0.77 1.83 -19.51
N THR A 154 -0.17 1.00 -19.07
CA THR A 154 -1.43 1.47 -18.45
C THR A 154 -1.15 2.33 -17.21
N CYS A 155 -0.25 1.88 -16.32
CA CYS A 155 0.09 2.63 -15.11
C CYS A 155 0.84 3.93 -15.43
N LEU A 156 1.73 3.90 -16.43
CA LEU A 156 2.53 5.04 -16.83
C LEU A 156 1.74 6.15 -17.52
N VAL A 157 0.50 5.91 -17.95
CA VAL A 157 -0.43 6.98 -18.39
C VAL A 157 -0.51 8.09 -17.35
N CYS A 158 -0.47 7.74 -16.05
CA CYS A 158 -0.54 8.72 -14.96
C CYS A 158 0.77 8.85 -14.19
N HIS A 159 1.53 7.76 -14.04
CA HIS A 159 2.71 7.72 -13.18
C HIS A 159 4.02 8.14 -13.85
N ASP A 160 3.98 8.63 -15.09
CA ASP A 160 5.12 9.25 -15.78
C ASP A 160 5.45 10.67 -15.26
N GLY A 161 4.61 11.21 -14.37
CA GLY A 161 4.74 12.55 -13.78
C GLY A 161 3.83 13.61 -14.38
N THR A 162 2.96 13.26 -15.32
CA THR A 162 2.04 14.22 -15.96
C THR A 162 0.69 14.35 -15.24
N GLN A 163 0.19 13.27 -14.63
CA GLN A 163 -1.13 13.27 -13.97
C GLN A 163 -1.06 12.93 -12.48
N SER A 164 -0.25 11.93 -12.12
CA SER A 164 -0.04 11.54 -10.72
C SER A 164 0.95 12.47 -10.03
N LYS A 165 0.82 12.65 -8.71
CA LYS A 165 1.89 13.29 -7.92
C LYS A 165 3.18 12.50 -7.94
N TYR A 166 3.13 11.21 -8.25
CA TYR A 166 4.30 10.35 -8.34
C TYR A 166 4.74 10.24 -9.79
N ASN A 167 5.92 10.77 -10.09
CA ASN A 167 6.67 10.42 -11.28
C ASN A 167 7.58 9.24 -10.93
N VAL A 168 7.15 8.02 -11.26
CA VAL A 168 7.92 6.81 -10.92
C VAL A 168 9.12 6.62 -11.83
N LEU A 169 9.12 7.23 -13.01
CA LEU A 169 10.23 7.17 -13.96
C LEU A 169 11.40 8.03 -13.49
N ASN A 170 11.14 9.29 -13.12
CA ASN A 170 12.17 10.18 -12.58
C ASN A 170 12.35 10.07 -11.05
N GLY A 171 11.50 9.29 -10.38
CA GLY A 171 11.58 9.04 -8.95
C GLY A 171 11.26 10.27 -8.12
N THR A 172 10.37 11.15 -8.59
CA THR A 172 9.97 12.39 -7.93
C THR A 172 8.51 12.37 -7.47
N VAL A 173 8.22 13.14 -6.43
CA VAL A 173 6.90 13.28 -5.82
C VAL A 173 6.56 14.76 -5.64
N THR A 174 5.33 15.15 -5.99
CA THR A 174 4.81 16.49 -5.68
C THR A 174 4.23 16.52 -4.26
N LEU A 175 4.71 17.46 -3.46
CA LEU A 175 4.32 17.74 -2.07
C LEU A 175 3.49 19.05 -1.98
N PRO A 176 2.89 19.36 -0.82
CA PRO A 176 2.15 20.61 -0.61
C PRO A 176 2.94 21.85 -1.05
N GLY A 177 2.24 22.82 -1.61
CA GLY A 177 2.86 23.99 -2.25
C GLY A 177 3.49 23.68 -3.61
N SER A 178 3.16 22.54 -4.22
CA SER A 178 3.71 22.07 -5.50
C SER A 178 5.24 21.87 -5.47
N VAL A 179 5.79 21.58 -4.28
CA VAL A 179 7.21 21.31 -4.11
C VAL A 179 7.54 19.94 -4.70
N LEU A 180 8.49 19.90 -5.63
CA LEU A 180 9.00 18.65 -6.19
C LEU A 180 10.09 18.09 -5.28
N ALA A 181 9.94 16.85 -4.84
CA ALA A 181 10.88 16.15 -3.96
C ALA A 181 11.25 14.77 -4.50
N PRO A 182 12.38 14.17 -4.08
CA PRO A 182 12.65 12.76 -4.35
C PRO A 182 11.62 11.85 -3.67
N THR A 183 11.12 10.86 -4.39
CA THR A 183 10.29 9.79 -3.79
C THR A 183 11.10 8.96 -2.82
N SER A 184 10.44 8.33 -1.85
CA SER A 184 11.10 7.33 -1.01
C SER A 184 11.45 6.03 -1.74
N SER A 185 10.84 5.72 -2.90
CA SER A 185 11.11 4.50 -3.69
C SER A 185 12.24 4.61 -4.69
N GLY A 186 12.60 5.83 -5.09
CA GLY A 186 13.53 6.07 -6.19
C GLY A 186 12.93 5.79 -7.58
N PRO A 187 13.72 6.04 -8.64
CA PRO A 187 13.25 5.97 -10.03
C PRO A 187 13.33 4.56 -10.62
N PHE A 188 12.46 4.30 -11.61
CA PHE A 188 12.69 3.24 -12.60
C PHE A 188 13.65 3.67 -13.72
N GLY A 189 13.59 4.95 -14.10
CA GLY A 189 14.54 5.65 -14.99
C GLY A 189 14.77 5.05 -16.38
N THR A 190 15.80 5.56 -17.07
CA THR A 190 16.26 5.10 -18.39
C THR A 190 17.34 4.03 -18.24
N LEU A 191 17.02 2.84 -17.73
CA LEU A 191 18.02 1.78 -17.75
C LEU A 191 18.37 1.37 -19.18
N PRO A 192 19.61 0.94 -19.48
CA PRO A 192 19.91 0.27 -20.73
C PRO A 192 18.99 -0.96 -20.86
N PRO A 193 18.43 -1.22 -22.05
CA PRO A 193 17.43 -2.26 -22.20
C PRO A 193 18.06 -3.59 -21.77
N ALA A 194 17.35 -4.35 -20.93
CA ALA A 194 17.63 -5.78 -20.88
C ALA A 194 17.49 -6.32 -22.31
N SER A 195 18.32 -7.29 -22.69
CA SER A 195 18.39 -7.83 -24.07
C SER A 195 17.05 -8.37 -24.62
N ASN A 196 16.00 -8.39 -23.80
CA ASN A 196 14.64 -8.88 -24.06
C ASN A 196 13.54 -7.81 -23.87
N THR A 197 13.86 -6.50 -23.83
CA THR A 197 12.86 -5.42 -23.71
C THR A 197 12.08 -5.27 -25.03
N THR A 198 10.74 -5.29 -24.98
CA THR A 198 9.93 -5.08 -26.19
C THR A 198 9.97 -3.61 -26.63
N ALA A 199 9.78 -3.33 -27.92
CA ALA A 199 9.78 -1.97 -28.46
C ALA A 199 8.70 -1.07 -27.82
N GLU A 200 7.58 -1.65 -27.39
CA GLU A 200 6.47 -0.95 -26.75
C GLU A 200 6.77 -0.55 -25.30
N VAL A 201 7.45 -1.42 -24.53
CA VAL A 201 7.92 -1.09 -23.18
C VAL A 201 9.06 -0.09 -23.26
N TYR A 202 9.92 -0.22 -24.28
CA TYR A 202 10.97 0.74 -24.58
C TYR A 202 10.41 2.15 -24.86
N ALA A 203 9.39 2.29 -25.71
CA ALA A 203 8.83 3.61 -26.00
C ALA A 203 8.21 4.31 -24.77
N ALA A 204 7.62 3.56 -23.84
CA ALA A 204 6.94 4.11 -22.65
C ALA A 204 7.86 4.40 -21.45
N VAL A 205 9.09 3.90 -21.45
CA VAL A 205 10.05 4.04 -20.33
C VAL A 205 11.11 5.12 -20.61
N TYR A 206 11.40 5.41 -21.88
CA TYR A 206 12.46 6.38 -22.25
C TYR A 206 11.95 7.78 -22.55
N TYR A 207 10.65 7.91 -22.82
CA TYR A 207 9.95 9.18 -22.91
C TYR A 207 8.73 9.12 -22.00
N ASP A 208 8.23 10.27 -21.53
CA ASP A 208 6.89 10.31 -20.91
C ASP A 208 5.85 9.67 -21.85
N TYR A 209 4.68 9.31 -21.32
CA TYR A 209 3.68 8.54 -22.07
C TYR A 209 3.31 9.21 -23.42
N ASN A 210 3.43 10.54 -23.50
CA ASN A 210 3.12 11.34 -24.67
C ASN A 210 4.34 11.66 -25.56
N GLY A 211 5.54 11.15 -25.24
CA GLY A 211 6.77 11.45 -25.99
C GLY A 211 7.27 12.89 -25.84
N SER A 212 6.74 13.65 -24.87
CA SER A 212 6.86 15.10 -24.75
C SER A 212 8.03 15.55 -23.86
N ALA A 213 8.41 14.74 -22.87
CA ALA A 213 9.56 14.99 -21.99
C ALA A 213 10.47 13.75 -21.90
N ALA A 214 11.77 14.00 -21.91
CA ALA A 214 12.77 12.95 -21.71
C ALA A 214 12.84 12.53 -20.24
N ILE A 215 12.92 11.23 -20.00
CA ILE A 215 13.26 10.71 -18.67
C ILE A 215 14.74 10.97 -18.42
N THR A 216 15.05 11.61 -17.30
CA THR A 216 16.42 12.06 -16.98
C THR A 216 17.09 11.23 -15.89
N ALA A 217 16.31 10.48 -15.10
CA ALA A 217 16.87 9.64 -14.05
C ALA A 217 17.54 8.40 -14.65
N VAL A 218 18.81 8.18 -14.28
CA VAL A 218 19.59 7.00 -14.67
C VAL A 218 19.92 6.21 -13.42
N PRO A 219 19.08 5.23 -13.03
CA PRO A 219 19.40 4.40 -11.88
C PRO A 219 20.62 3.52 -12.15
N THR A 220 21.35 3.19 -11.09
CA THR A 220 22.47 2.25 -11.12
C THR A 220 22.03 0.81 -10.86
N SER A 221 20.81 0.64 -10.34
CA SER A 221 20.16 -0.64 -10.10
C SER A 221 18.64 -0.43 -10.06
N VAL A 222 17.89 -1.35 -10.69
CA VAL A 222 16.43 -1.33 -10.72
C VAL A 222 15.86 -2.74 -10.95
N HIS A 223 14.59 -2.92 -10.62
CA HIS A 223 13.76 -3.98 -11.20
C HIS A 223 13.23 -3.56 -12.57
N ASN A 224 13.64 -4.22 -13.66
CA ASN A 224 13.14 -3.90 -14.99
C ASN A 224 11.68 -4.35 -15.14
N VAL A 225 10.76 -3.39 -15.19
CA VAL A 225 9.34 -3.65 -15.44
C VAL A 225 9.06 -3.86 -16.93
N GLY A 226 8.14 -4.77 -17.25
CA GLY A 226 7.80 -5.15 -18.62
C GLY A 226 8.81 -6.09 -19.30
N THR A 227 9.77 -6.64 -18.57
CA THR A 227 10.75 -7.61 -19.08
C THR A 227 10.67 -8.93 -18.32
N PRO A 228 10.90 -10.08 -18.98
CA PRO A 228 11.13 -11.35 -18.27
C PRO A 228 12.27 -11.16 -17.28
N HIS A 229 12.07 -11.57 -16.04
CA HIS A 229 13.09 -11.48 -15.00
C HIS A 229 13.80 -12.83 -14.82
N GLY A 230 15.06 -12.77 -14.40
CA GLY A 230 15.80 -13.94 -13.93
C GLY A 230 15.58 -14.16 -12.42
N GLU A 231 16.33 -15.11 -11.86
CA GLU A 231 16.34 -15.40 -10.42
C GLU A 231 16.70 -14.15 -9.60
N ALA A 232 15.94 -13.90 -8.53
CA ALA A 232 16.26 -12.82 -7.61
C ALA A 232 17.53 -13.14 -6.80
N PRO A 233 18.35 -12.13 -6.45
CA PRO A 233 19.46 -12.35 -5.53
C PRO A 233 18.96 -12.94 -4.22
N GLY A 234 19.64 -13.98 -3.72
CA GLY A 234 19.31 -14.61 -2.45
C GLY A 234 17.96 -15.35 -2.44
N GLU A 235 17.56 -15.95 -3.56
CA GLU A 235 16.31 -16.72 -3.66
C GLU A 235 16.48 -18.10 -4.29
N MET A 236 15.52 -18.98 -3.98
CA MET A 236 15.04 -20.05 -4.86
C MET A 236 13.57 -19.78 -5.26
N ILE A 237 13.25 -19.66 -6.56
CA ILE A 237 11.87 -19.80 -7.05
C ILE A 237 11.67 -21.22 -7.57
N TYR A 238 10.88 -22.04 -6.86
CA TYR A 238 10.44 -23.36 -7.35
C TYR A 238 9.31 -23.29 -8.39
N ASP A 239 8.86 -22.09 -8.77
CA ASP A 239 7.84 -21.93 -9.79
C ASP A 239 8.39 -21.39 -11.11
N SER A 240 8.70 -22.31 -12.01
CA SER A 240 8.98 -22.03 -13.43
C SER A 240 7.92 -21.13 -14.09
N PHE A 241 6.69 -21.08 -13.58
CA PHE A 241 5.61 -20.24 -14.08
C PHE A 241 5.73 -18.77 -13.66
N PHE A 242 6.33 -18.46 -12.50
CA PHE A 242 6.59 -17.09 -12.08
C PHE A 242 7.82 -16.52 -12.81
N MET A 243 8.88 -17.32 -12.95
CA MET A 243 10.07 -17.00 -13.77
C MET A 243 9.76 -16.77 -15.26
N ALA A 244 8.70 -17.38 -15.78
CA ALA A 244 8.26 -17.20 -17.18
C ALA A 244 7.46 -15.90 -17.41
N ARG A 245 7.09 -15.16 -16.36
CA ARG A 245 6.28 -13.93 -16.48
C ARG A 245 7.18 -12.69 -16.46
N GLN A 246 6.78 -11.68 -17.23
CA GLN A 246 7.40 -10.36 -17.16
C GLN A 246 7.09 -9.75 -15.79
N LEU A 247 8.11 -9.25 -15.09
CA LEU A 247 7.87 -8.47 -13.88
C LEU A 247 7.18 -7.18 -14.32
N ASP A 248 6.05 -6.83 -13.75
CA ASP A 248 5.36 -5.57 -14.04
C ASP A 248 4.90 -4.87 -12.75
N CYS A 249 4.27 -3.71 -12.86
CA CYS A 249 3.77 -2.98 -11.69
C CYS A 249 2.82 -3.84 -10.84
N THR A 250 2.03 -4.70 -11.47
CA THR A 250 1.08 -5.59 -10.79
C THR A 250 1.74 -6.79 -10.15
N SER A 251 3.02 -7.07 -10.38
CA SER A 251 3.76 -8.09 -9.63
C SER A 251 3.86 -7.74 -8.15
N CYS A 252 3.95 -6.45 -7.81
CA CYS A 252 4.04 -5.96 -6.44
C CYS A 252 2.79 -5.20 -5.98
N HIS A 253 2.10 -4.51 -6.90
CA HIS A 253 0.97 -3.64 -6.57
C HIS A 253 -0.38 -4.29 -6.92
N ASN A 254 -1.41 -3.99 -6.13
CA ASN A 254 -2.79 -4.30 -6.40
C ASN A 254 -3.46 -3.06 -7.04
N PRO A 255 -3.83 -3.10 -8.33
CA PRO A 255 -4.46 -1.95 -8.96
C PRO A 255 -5.88 -1.67 -8.45
N HIS A 256 -6.52 -2.60 -7.73
CA HIS A 256 -7.95 -2.56 -7.39
C HIS A 256 -8.30 -2.11 -5.96
N ASP A 257 -7.44 -1.28 -5.35
CA ASP A 257 -7.45 -0.94 -3.92
C ASP A 257 -7.38 -2.16 -2.97
N ASN A 258 -6.70 -1.97 -1.84
CA ASN A 258 -6.65 -2.95 -0.75
C ASN A 258 -6.42 -2.27 0.61
N GLY A 259 -6.69 -0.97 0.72
CA GLY A 259 -6.49 -0.20 1.94
C GLY A 259 -5.02 0.07 2.30
N ASN A 260 -4.05 -0.49 1.56
CA ASN A 260 -2.64 -0.28 1.84
C ASN A 260 -2.11 1.00 1.19
N TYR A 261 -1.19 1.69 1.89
CA TYR A 261 -0.34 2.70 1.29
C TYR A 261 0.46 2.10 0.14
N ARG A 262 0.42 2.79 -1.01
CA ARG A 262 0.99 2.34 -2.29
C ARG A 262 0.39 1.06 -2.85
N LEU A 263 -0.71 0.57 -2.31
CA LEU A 263 -1.41 -0.58 -2.87
C LEU A 263 -0.54 -1.85 -2.97
N LEU A 264 0.42 -2.04 -2.07
CA LEU A 264 1.24 -3.26 -2.13
C LEU A 264 0.36 -4.46 -1.87
N LYS A 265 0.52 -5.51 -2.67
CA LYS A 265 -0.26 -6.75 -2.56
C LYS A 265 -0.07 -7.37 -1.18
N SER A 266 -1.18 -7.82 -0.60
CA SER A 266 -1.16 -8.57 0.66
C SER A 266 -0.77 -10.04 0.48
N LEU A 267 -0.72 -10.50 -0.77
CA LEU A 267 -0.32 -11.84 -1.17
C LEU A 267 0.64 -11.72 -2.35
N VAL A 268 1.87 -12.19 -2.15
CA VAL A 268 2.90 -12.30 -3.19
C VAL A 268 3.44 -13.73 -3.09
N GLY A 269 3.49 -14.46 -4.22
CA GLY A 269 3.93 -15.86 -4.28
C GLY A 269 2.98 -16.76 -5.09
N SER A 270 3.35 -18.03 -5.26
CA SER A 270 2.53 -19.05 -5.94
C SER A 270 2.06 -20.14 -4.96
N SER A 271 1.03 -20.87 -5.39
CA SER A 271 0.06 -21.67 -4.63
C SER A 271 0.57 -22.76 -3.67
N SER A 272 1.88 -22.97 -3.51
CA SER A 272 2.46 -23.90 -2.53
C SER A 272 3.15 -23.22 -1.33
N GLY A 273 3.16 -21.88 -1.28
CA GLY A 273 3.79 -21.10 -0.21
C GLY A 273 3.22 -19.69 -0.05
N GLU A 274 1.95 -19.47 -0.37
CA GLU A 274 1.28 -18.18 -0.25
C GLU A 274 1.37 -17.65 1.20
N GLN A 275 2.20 -16.63 1.38
CA GLN A 275 2.29 -15.88 2.63
C GLN A 275 1.27 -14.74 2.60
N THR A 276 0.32 -14.76 3.54
CA THR A 276 -0.52 -13.60 3.84
C THR A 276 0.35 -12.53 4.51
N ASN A 277 0.89 -11.65 3.68
CA ASN A 277 1.65 -10.50 4.15
C ASN A 277 0.67 -9.35 4.35
N ALA A 278 0.18 -9.16 5.59
CA ALA A 278 -0.52 -7.94 5.96
C ALA A 278 0.48 -6.77 6.00
N ILE A 279 0.88 -6.29 4.82
CA ILE A 279 1.66 -5.09 4.69
C ILE A 279 0.75 -3.89 4.93
N ILE A 280 1.09 -3.10 5.93
CA ILE A 280 0.35 -1.91 6.30
C ILE A 280 1.36 -0.77 6.36
N GLY A 281 1.04 0.37 5.76
CA GLY A 281 1.86 1.55 5.86
C GLY A 281 1.07 2.82 5.57
N TYR A 282 1.74 3.96 5.77
CA TYR A 282 1.21 5.29 5.54
C TYR A 282 2.31 6.18 4.96
N ALA A 283 1.96 7.17 4.14
CA ALA A 283 2.87 8.24 3.73
C ALA A 283 2.81 9.37 4.73
N VAL A 284 3.95 9.73 5.30
CA VAL A 284 4.11 10.96 6.08
C VAL A 284 4.77 12.01 5.21
N THR A 285 4.10 13.13 5.03
CA THR A 285 4.69 14.30 4.37
C THR A 285 5.32 15.22 5.41
N ASP A 286 6.65 15.26 5.43
CA ASP A 286 7.44 16.18 6.23
C ASP A 286 7.77 17.42 5.39
N THR A 287 7.08 18.53 5.68
CA THR A 287 7.29 19.81 4.99
C THR A 287 8.53 20.55 5.47
N GLY A 288 9.09 20.21 6.63
CA GLY A 288 10.33 20.81 7.12
C GLY A 288 11.54 20.32 6.33
N THR A 289 11.53 19.05 5.94
CA THR A 289 12.61 18.44 5.14
C THR A 289 12.26 18.28 3.66
N ASN A 290 11.04 18.64 3.25
CA ASN A 290 10.49 18.40 1.90
C ASN A 290 10.60 16.92 1.48
N GLN A 291 10.11 16.02 2.34
CA GLN A 291 10.18 14.58 2.11
C GLN A 291 8.81 13.92 2.29
N GLU A 292 8.55 12.89 1.50
CA GLU A 292 7.54 11.89 1.82
C GLU A 292 8.23 10.63 2.34
N ILE A 293 8.00 10.31 3.62
CA ILE A 293 8.60 9.17 4.30
C ILE A 293 7.50 8.15 4.62
N PRO A 294 7.58 6.94 4.04
CA PRO A 294 6.73 5.83 4.45
C PRO A 294 6.96 5.49 5.92
N LYS A 295 5.86 5.38 6.67
CA LYS A 295 5.82 4.68 7.94
C LYS A 295 5.17 3.33 7.71
N TYR A 296 5.95 2.26 7.81
CA TYR A 296 5.40 0.91 7.76
C TYR A 296 4.92 0.52 9.17
N VAL A 297 3.80 -0.17 9.24
CA VAL A 297 3.26 -0.71 10.49
C VAL A 297 3.64 -2.18 10.63
N SER A 298 3.58 -2.94 9.54
CA SER A 298 3.89 -4.36 9.52
C SER A 298 4.21 -4.85 8.12
N GLY A 299 4.92 -5.99 8.04
CA GLY A 299 4.92 -6.88 6.88
C GLY A 299 5.92 -6.54 5.77
N THR A 300 6.73 -5.49 5.91
CA THR A 300 7.65 -5.05 4.85
C THR A 300 8.75 -6.06 4.57
N VAL A 301 9.36 -6.62 5.61
CA VAL A 301 10.42 -7.63 5.47
C VAL A 301 9.88 -8.91 4.84
N TYR A 302 8.70 -9.37 5.28
CA TYR A 302 8.08 -10.58 4.75
C TYR A 302 7.62 -10.41 3.30
N PHE A 303 7.12 -9.22 2.93
CA PHE A 303 6.77 -8.89 1.55
C PHE A 303 7.98 -8.98 0.62
N CYS A 304 9.11 -8.36 1.00
CA CYS A 304 10.35 -8.46 0.21
C CYS A 304 10.91 -9.90 0.25
N GLY A 305 10.79 -10.56 1.40
CA GLY A 305 11.27 -11.91 1.65
C GLY A 305 10.56 -12.99 0.85
N THR A 306 9.40 -12.70 0.24
CA THR A 306 8.80 -13.61 -0.75
C THR A 306 9.75 -13.91 -1.91
N CYS A 307 10.53 -12.91 -2.35
CA CYS A 307 11.51 -13.04 -3.43
C CYS A 307 12.97 -12.91 -2.96
N HIS A 308 13.19 -12.43 -1.74
CA HIS A 308 14.53 -12.18 -1.19
C HIS A 308 14.68 -12.86 0.16
N SER A 309 14.16 -14.09 0.27
CA SER A 309 14.03 -14.82 1.53
C SER A 309 15.33 -14.88 2.31
N ASP A 310 16.47 -15.07 1.63
CA ASP A 310 17.77 -15.22 2.29
C ASP A 310 18.21 -13.96 3.05
N PHE A 311 17.69 -12.78 2.70
CA PHE A 311 18.04 -11.53 3.36
C PHE A 311 17.25 -11.25 4.63
N ASN A 312 16.20 -12.03 4.92
CA ASN A 312 15.50 -11.97 6.20
C ASN A 312 16.33 -12.69 7.27
N GLN A 313 17.17 -11.94 7.96
CA GLN A 313 18.18 -12.47 8.88
C GLN A 313 17.98 -11.95 10.31
N LYS A 314 18.16 -12.84 11.28
CA LYS A 314 17.95 -12.52 12.70
C LYS A 314 18.96 -11.56 13.31
N ALA A 315 18.61 -11.03 14.47
CA ALA A 315 19.52 -10.32 15.36
C ALA A 315 20.81 -11.13 15.62
N GLY A 316 21.95 -10.44 15.58
CA GLY A 316 23.28 -11.05 15.72
C GLY A 316 23.93 -11.50 14.41
N SER A 317 23.21 -11.49 13.28
CA SER A 317 23.80 -11.57 11.94
C SER A 317 24.72 -10.37 11.66
N GLY A 318 25.58 -10.47 10.64
CA GLY A 318 26.51 -9.38 10.27
C GLY A 318 27.98 -9.60 10.67
N HIS A 319 28.29 -10.66 11.42
CA HIS A 319 29.66 -11.10 11.72
C HIS A 319 29.85 -12.62 11.61
N ARG A 320 28.79 -13.35 11.25
CA ARG A 320 28.76 -14.79 11.04
C ARG A 320 28.06 -15.07 9.72
N LEU A 321 28.45 -16.16 9.08
CA LEU A 321 27.81 -16.65 7.88
C LEU A 321 26.35 -17.04 8.17
N ALA A 322 25.44 -16.67 7.28
CA ALA A 322 24.05 -17.05 7.37
C ALA A 322 23.91 -18.58 7.27
N LYS A 323 23.11 -19.18 8.16
CA LYS A 323 22.85 -20.64 8.14
C LYS A 323 21.38 -20.99 7.89
N PHE A 324 20.51 -20.01 8.02
CA PHE A 324 19.07 -20.13 7.85
C PHE A 324 18.51 -18.74 7.50
N THR A 325 17.24 -18.70 7.10
CA THR A 325 16.45 -17.48 6.97
C THR A 325 15.37 -17.44 8.05
N GLU A 326 15.00 -16.24 8.49
CA GLU A 326 13.84 -15.98 9.35
C GLU A 326 12.54 -15.87 8.53
N GLN A 327 12.61 -16.00 7.20
CA GLN A 327 11.44 -16.06 6.35
C GLN A 327 10.72 -17.40 6.54
N THR A 328 9.55 -17.36 7.18
CA THR A 328 8.77 -18.56 7.49
C THR A 328 8.46 -19.38 6.23
N GLY A 329 8.68 -20.69 6.27
CA GLY A 329 8.38 -21.57 5.13
C GLY A 329 9.41 -21.53 4.00
N TYR A 330 10.55 -20.86 4.18
CA TYR A 330 11.65 -20.84 3.22
C TYR A 330 12.95 -21.34 3.88
N ASP A 331 13.76 -22.03 3.09
CA ASP A 331 15.12 -22.44 3.45
C ASP A 331 16.14 -21.47 2.84
N LEU A 332 17.31 -21.35 3.49
CA LEU A 332 18.41 -20.54 2.97
C LEU A 332 18.99 -21.18 1.71
N ASN A 333 19.12 -20.43 0.60
CA ASN A 333 19.74 -20.95 -0.61
C ASN A 333 21.20 -21.38 -0.33
N ALA A 334 21.63 -22.51 -0.89
CA ALA A 334 23.02 -22.99 -0.83
C ALA A 334 24.04 -21.94 -1.32
N ASN A 335 23.66 -21.09 -2.27
CA ASN A 335 24.48 -19.99 -2.76
C ASN A 335 24.65 -18.89 -1.69
N SER A 336 23.73 -18.78 -0.73
CA SER A 336 23.67 -17.72 0.27
C SER A 336 24.33 -18.08 1.61
N ILE A 337 24.71 -19.35 1.81
CA ILE A 337 25.26 -19.85 3.09
C ILE A 337 26.60 -19.21 3.49
N ASP A 338 27.32 -18.62 2.54
CA ASP A 338 28.62 -17.97 2.79
C ASP A 338 28.53 -16.43 2.78
N PHE A 339 27.32 -15.87 2.89
CA PHE A 339 27.14 -14.43 2.98
C PHE A 339 26.99 -13.96 4.42
N VAL A 340 27.61 -12.80 4.69
CA VAL A 340 27.38 -12.02 5.90
C VAL A 340 26.37 -10.94 5.54
N MET A 341 25.22 -10.96 6.21
CA MET A 341 24.11 -10.04 5.94
C MET A 341 23.77 -9.28 7.22
N HIS A 342 23.35 -8.03 7.05
CA HIS A 342 22.85 -7.24 8.18
C HIS A 342 21.47 -7.75 8.61
N ALA A 343 21.20 -7.77 9.91
CA ALA A 343 19.92 -8.18 10.43
C ALA A 343 18.81 -7.18 10.07
N VAL A 344 17.59 -7.68 9.88
CA VAL A 344 16.37 -6.88 9.73
C VAL A 344 15.38 -7.24 10.84
N ASN A 345 14.30 -6.48 11.00
CA ASN A 345 13.39 -6.59 12.16
C ASN A 345 14.10 -6.39 13.51
N ILE A 346 15.14 -5.54 13.52
CA ILE A 346 15.85 -5.14 14.73
C ILE A 346 15.59 -3.66 15.05
N PRO A 347 15.60 -3.25 16.33
CA PRO A 347 15.47 -1.84 16.68
C PRO A 347 16.55 -0.99 16.00
N ASN A 348 16.20 0.23 15.60
CA ASN A 348 17.14 1.18 15.01
C ASN A 348 18.16 1.76 16.02
N SER A 349 18.18 1.32 17.28
CA SER A 349 19.14 1.79 18.28
C SER A 349 20.44 0.99 18.24
N TYR A 350 21.58 1.66 18.18
CA TYR A 350 22.90 1.08 18.40
C TYR A 350 23.54 1.72 19.63
N ASN A 351 24.01 0.91 20.58
CA ASN A 351 24.57 1.38 21.86
C ASN A 351 23.70 2.41 22.61
N GLY A 352 22.37 2.29 22.53
CA GLY A 352 21.42 3.18 23.20
C GLY A 352 21.18 4.52 22.50
N LEU A 353 21.77 4.73 21.33
CA LEU A 353 21.67 5.95 20.55
C LEU A 353 20.90 5.67 19.25
N THR A 354 20.12 6.65 18.80
CA THR A 354 19.27 6.55 17.61
C THR A 354 19.90 7.28 16.41
N PRO A 355 19.70 6.80 15.17
CA PRO A 355 20.15 7.46 13.95
C PRO A 355 19.58 8.87 13.82
N ARG A 356 20.33 9.79 13.21
CA ARG A 356 19.89 11.19 13.01
C ARG A 356 19.03 11.33 11.75
N GLY A 357 19.25 10.49 10.76
CA GLY A 357 18.54 10.53 9.49
C GLY A 357 17.09 10.07 9.60
N ASN A 358 16.26 10.60 8.70
CA ASN A 358 14.86 10.23 8.60
C ASN A 358 14.71 9.08 7.59
N TYR A 359 14.68 7.84 8.10
CA TYR A 359 14.60 6.64 7.27
C TYR A 359 13.22 5.97 7.40
N PRO A 360 12.78 5.20 6.38
CA PRO A 360 11.59 4.39 6.51
C PRO A 360 11.84 3.24 7.47
N TYR A 361 11.15 3.26 8.60
CA TYR A 361 11.13 2.19 9.59
C TYR A 361 9.77 1.49 9.61
N GLU A 362 9.74 0.29 10.18
CA GLU A 362 8.52 -0.37 10.59
C GLU A 362 8.21 -0.09 12.08
N ASN A 363 6.98 -0.39 12.52
CA ASN A 363 6.49 -0.11 13.87
C ASN A 363 7.50 -0.51 14.97
N GLY A 364 7.63 0.34 15.99
CA GLY A 364 8.68 0.18 17.02
C GLY A 364 10.08 0.61 16.55
N ASN A 365 10.17 1.39 15.46
CA ASN A 365 11.41 1.84 14.84
C ASN A 365 12.31 0.66 14.40
N LEU A 366 11.70 -0.36 13.83
CA LEU A 366 12.43 -1.53 13.34
C LEU A 366 13.08 -1.23 11.99
N VAL A 367 14.35 -1.61 11.88
CA VAL A 367 15.12 -1.58 10.63
C VAL A 367 14.59 -2.66 9.71
N VAL A 368 14.05 -2.23 8.57
CA VAL A 368 13.59 -3.07 7.46
C VAL A 368 14.44 -2.88 6.22
N CYS A 369 14.25 -3.71 5.18
CA CYS A 369 14.98 -3.61 3.91
C CYS A 369 14.93 -2.19 3.32
N LEU A 370 13.74 -1.58 3.37
CA LEU A 370 13.50 -0.23 2.83
C LEU A 370 14.09 0.89 3.69
N THR A 371 14.67 0.61 4.86
CA THR A 371 15.44 1.60 5.64
C THR A 371 16.68 2.04 4.86
N CYS A 372 17.37 1.09 4.24
CA CYS A 372 18.62 1.31 3.53
C CYS A 372 18.42 1.29 2.01
N HIS A 373 17.42 0.53 1.53
CA HIS A 373 17.20 0.32 0.12
C HIS A 373 16.02 1.10 -0.45
N ARG A 374 16.16 1.48 -1.73
CA ARG A 374 15.09 1.99 -2.57
C ARG A 374 14.35 0.80 -3.21
N ALA A 375 13.02 0.85 -3.24
CA ALA A 375 12.19 -0.26 -3.72
C ALA A 375 12.18 -0.40 -5.26
N HIS A 376 12.27 0.72 -5.99
CA HIS A 376 12.31 0.69 -7.46
C HIS A 376 13.76 0.63 -7.95
N GLY A 377 14.51 1.71 -7.70
CA GLY A 377 15.90 1.84 -8.09
C GLY A 377 16.55 3.05 -7.42
N THR A 378 17.85 3.21 -7.63
CA THR A 378 18.60 4.33 -7.05
C THR A 378 19.51 4.96 -8.07
N THR A 379 19.66 6.28 -8.03
CA THR A 379 20.66 7.02 -8.82
C THR A 379 21.99 7.15 -8.10
N VAL A 380 22.10 6.58 -6.88
CA VAL A 380 23.35 6.57 -6.12
C VAL A 380 24.38 5.74 -6.85
N VAL A 381 25.50 6.36 -7.21
CA VAL A 381 26.63 5.72 -7.87
C VAL A 381 27.69 5.38 -6.85
N GLU A 382 27.86 4.08 -6.55
CA GLU A 382 29.02 3.59 -5.82
C GLU A 382 29.27 2.11 -6.08
N GLN A 383 30.53 1.75 -6.34
CA GLN A 383 30.98 0.37 -6.34
C GLN A 383 31.59 0.06 -4.97
N ASN A 384 30.78 -0.45 -4.04
CA ASN A 384 31.31 -1.05 -2.84
C ASN A 384 31.86 -2.43 -3.20
N ILE A 385 33.09 -2.48 -3.73
CA ILE A 385 33.86 -3.72 -3.84
C ILE A 385 34.22 -4.12 -2.43
N THR A 386 33.58 -5.17 -1.92
CA THR A 386 33.99 -5.78 -0.66
C THR A 386 35.44 -6.27 -0.77
N ARG A 387 36.13 -6.43 0.36
CA ARG A 387 37.51 -6.94 0.40
C ARG A 387 37.66 -8.34 -0.24
N SER A 388 36.55 -9.06 -0.44
CA SER A 388 36.46 -10.34 -1.14
C SER A 388 36.24 -10.22 -2.65
N GLY A 389 36.26 -9.01 -3.22
CA GLY A 389 35.99 -8.76 -4.64
C GLY A 389 34.51 -8.82 -5.03
N ARG A 390 33.60 -9.06 -4.08
CA ARG A 390 32.15 -9.13 -4.33
C ARG A 390 31.53 -7.73 -4.29
N LEU A 391 30.62 -7.44 -5.20
CA LEU A 391 29.88 -6.17 -5.24
C LEU A 391 28.78 -6.18 -4.18
N SER A 392 28.68 -5.11 -3.38
CA SER A 392 27.53 -4.86 -2.49
C SER A 392 26.27 -4.50 -3.29
N THR A 393 25.08 -4.71 -2.71
CA THR A 393 23.80 -4.44 -3.38
C THR A 393 23.67 -2.96 -3.75
N ALA A 394 23.35 -2.70 -5.01
CA ALA A 394 23.39 -1.38 -5.63
C ALA A 394 22.10 -0.56 -5.42
N LEU A 395 21.27 -0.86 -4.41
CA LEU A 395 19.97 -0.21 -4.18
C LEU A 395 19.95 0.81 -3.04
N LYS A 396 21.11 1.32 -2.62
CA LYS A 396 21.24 2.19 -1.43
C LYS A 396 20.51 3.53 -1.58
N ARG A 397 20.04 4.09 -0.47
CA ARG A 397 19.42 5.43 -0.40
C ARG A 397 20.41 6.59 -0.45
N ALA A 398 21.66 6.37 -0.05
CA ALA A 398 22.70 7.38 0.03
C ALA A 398 24.06 6.82 -0.44
N PRO A 399 24.95 7.68 -0.97
CA PRO A 399 26.32 7.29 -1.30
C PRO A 399 27.13 7.01 -0.04
N GLY A 400 28.26 6.32 -0.21
CA GLY A 400 29.13 5.90 0.86
C GLY A 400 28.51 4.84 1.76
N MET A 401 29.11 4.71 2.94
CA MET A 401 28.54 4.01 4.08
C MET A 401 27.78 4.97 5.01
N VAL A 402 27.33 6.13 4.53
CA VAL A 402 26.74 7.20 5.37
C VAL A 402 25.57 6.71 6.22
N ILE A 403 24.68 5.88 5.65
CA ILE A 403 23.57 5.28 6.42
C ILE A 403 24.10 4.35 7.51
N CYS A 404 25.15 3.58 7.19
CA CYS A 404 25.80 2.71 8.15
C CYS A 404 26.50 3.53 9.24
N GLU A 405 27.16 4.63 8.89
CA GLU A 405 27.81 5.53 9.85
C GLU A 405 26.81 6.21 10.77
N ASP A 406 25.67 6.64 10.26
CA ASP A 406 24.60 7.25 11.05
C ASP A 406 23.96 6.23 12.02
N CYS A 407 23.71 5.00 11.55
CA CYS A 407 23.17 3.94 12.40
C CYS A 407 24.19 3.39 13.41
N HIS A 408 25.46 3.25 13.04
CA HIS A 408 26.51 2.69 13.90
C HIS A 408 27.35 3.73 14.63
N GLN A 409 27.05 5.02 14.43
CA GLN A 409 27.68 6.18 15.09
C GLN A 409 29.19 6.11 15.09
N LYS A 410 29.76 5.88 13.91
CA LYS A 410 31.20 5.69 13.73
C LYS A 410 31.98 7.00 13.68
N THR A 411 31.31 8.16 13.69
CA THR A 411 31.94 9.49 13.66
C THR A 411 31.15 10.48 14.52
N ASP A 412 31.85 11.22 15.37
CA ASP A 412 31.38 12.48 16.00
C ASP A 412 31.36 13.65 14.99
N ASN A 413 31.24 13.39 13.68
CA ASN A 413 31.23 14.45 12.67
C ASN A 413 29.84 14.65 12.04
N PRO A 414 29.31 15.89 12.04
CA PRO A 414 28.05 16.25 11.40
C PRO A 414 28.04 16.06 9.90
#